data_AF-A0A7K5B1J3-F1
#
_entry.id   AF-A0A7K5B1J3-F1
#
_cell.length_a   1.000
_cell.length_b   1.000
_cell.length_c   1.000
_cell.angle_alpha   90.00
_cell.angle_beta   90.00
_cell.angle_gamma   90.00
#
_symmetry.space_group_name_H-M   'P 1'
#
loop_
_entity.id
_entity.type
_entity.pdbx_description
1 polymer ?
#
loop_
_entity_poly.entity_id
_entity_poly.type
_entity_poly.pdbx_seq_one_letter_code
_entity_poly.pdbx_strand_id
1 'polypeptide(L)'
;RSNMAEYVQVLKRALKHIGGHGGARGAILQLLRVNDLKTGNLIGIDKYGNKYYEDKRNFFGRHRWVVYTEEMNGKNTFWEVDGSMVPPEWHRWLHSMTDDPPTTHPPVARKFIWENHKFNLSGTPGQYVPYSTTCKKIQEWVPPKPASK
;
A
#
# COMPACT_ATOMS: atom_id res chain seq x y z
N ARG A 1 26.13 -30.21 18.70
CA ARG A 1 25.06 -31.09 19.23
C ARG A 1 23.82 -30.22 19.37
N SER A 2 22.91 -30.25 18.41
CA SER A 2 21.64 -29.52 18.51
C SER A 2 20.84 -30.09 19.68
N ASN A 3 20.40 -29.22 20.58
CA ASN A 3 19.80 -29.61 21.85
C ASN A 3 18.30 -29.80 21.63
N MET A 4 17.70 -30.91 22.10
CA MET A 4 16.26 -31.20 21.94
C MET A 4 15.37 -30.00 22.36
N ALA A 5 15.82 -29.24 23.36
CA ALA A 5 15.19 -28.02 23.83
C ALA A 5 15.05 -26.93 22.74
N GLU A 6 16.01 -26.78 21.83
CA GLU A 6 15.96 -25.79 20.75
C GLU A 6 14.85 -26.12 19.74
N TYR A 7 14.72 -27.39 19.35
CA TYR A 7 13.66 -27.83 18.44
C TYR A 7 12.26 -27.59 19.04
N VAL A 8 12.09 -27.85 20.33
CA VAL A 8 10.83 -27.55 21.04
C VAL A 8 10.53 -26.05 21.01
N GLN A 9 11.53 -25.18 21.15
CA GLN A 9 11.34 -23.73 21.06
C GLN A 9 10.96 -23.28 19.64
N VAL A 10 11.57 -23.87 18.61
CA VAL A 10 11.22 -23.60 17.20
C VAL A 10 9.78 -24.01 16.92
N LEU A 11 9.36 -25.20 17.39
CA LEU A 11 7.98 -25.67 17.23
C LEU A 11 6.97 -24.75 17.95
N LYS A 12 7.29 -24.32 19.18
CA LYS A 12 6.46 -23.36 19.92
C LYS A 12 6.31 -22.03 19.18
N ARG A 13 7.38 -21.53 18.55
CA ARG A 13 7.32 -20.32 17.71
C ARG A 13 6.45 -20.53 16.47
N ALA A 14 6.58 -21.65 15.78
CA ALA A 14 5.74 -21.98 14.62
C ALA A 14 4.24 -22.03 15.00
N LEU A 15 3.90 -22.70 16.09
CA LEU A 15 2.52 -22.74 16.61
C LEU A 15 2.01 -21.35 17.00
N LYS A 16 2.88 -20.51 17.58
CA LYS A 16 2.54 -19.11 17.89
C LYS A 16 2.24 -18.29 16.63
N HIS A 17 3.00 -18.49 15.56
CA HIS A 17 2.72 -17.82 14.29
C HIS A 17 1.37 -18.26 13.70
N ILE A 18 1.06 -19.56 13.73
CA ILE A 18 -0.25 -20.07 13.27
C ILE A 18 -1.40 -19.48 14.10
N GLY A 19 -1.26 -19.45 15.43
CA GLY A 19 -2.26 -18.84 16.31
C GLY A 19 -2.39 -17.33 16.10
N GLY A 20 -1.27 -16.63 15.88
CA GLY A 20 -1.23 -15.18 15.68
C GLY A 20 -1.94 -14.70 14.41
N HIS A 21 -2.04 -15.56 13.39
CA HIS A 21 -2.78 -15.27 12.16
C HIS A 21 -4.26 -15.72 12.20
N GLY A 22 -4.79 -16.07 13.38
CA GLY A 22 -6.18 -16.51 13.51
C GLY A 22 -6.42 -17.97 13.14
N GLY A 23 -5.40 -18.81 13.33
CA GLY A 23 -5.46 -20.26 13.11
C GLY A 23 -4.98 -20.68 11.71
N ALA A 24 -5.13 -21.97 11.40
CA ALA A 24 -4.56 -22.58 10.19
C ALA A 24 -5.04 -21.90 8.89
N ARG A 25 -6.32 -21.54 8.80
CA ARG A 25 -6.87 -20.86 7.61
C ARG A 25 -6.21 -19.50 7.39
N GLY A 26 -6.11 -18.68 8.43
CA GLY A 26 -5.48 -17.35 8.32
C GLY A 26 -3.99 -17.45 8.05
N ALA A 27 -3.30 -18.43 8.65
CA ALA A 27 -1.91 -18.73 8.35
C ALA A 27 -1.69 -19.14 6.88
N ILE A 28 -2.56 -19.99 6.32
CA ILE A 28 -2.49 -20.37 4.91
C ILE A 28 -2.73 -19.16 3.99
N LEU A 29 -3.76 -18.36 4.28
CA LEU A 29 -4.04 -17.15 3.48
C LEU A 29 -2.90 -16.14 3.55
N GLN A 30 -2.36 -15.91 4.74
CA GLN A 30 -1.19 -15.06 4.94
C GLN A 30 0.00 -15.57 4.13
N LEU A 31 0.27 -16.87 4.17
CA LEU A 31 1.35 -17.48 3.41
C LEU A 31 1.15 -17.30 1.90
N LEU A 32 -0.06 -17.54 1.38
CA LEU A 32 -0.36 -17.41 -0.05
C LEU A 32 -0.33 -15.97 -0.54
N ARG A 33 -0.66 -15.00 0.31
CA ARG A 33 -0.78 -13.58 -0.08
C ARG A 33 0.49 -12.78 0.17
N VAL A 34 1.20 -13.04 1.26
CA VAL A 34 2.37 -12.27 1.71
C VAL A 34 3.67 -13.06 1.53
N ASN A 35 3.60 -14.37 1.26
CA ASN A 35 4.76 -15.27 1.16
C ASN A 35 5.62 -15.32 2.45
N ASP A 36 5.08 -14.85 3.58
CA ASP A 36 5.76 -14.79 4.88
C ASP A 36 4.75 -14.96 6.02
N LEU A 37 5.13 -15.76 7.02
CA LEU A 37 4.31 -16.07 8.21
C LEU A 37 4.72 -15.26 9.44
N LYS A 38 5.62 -14.29 9.30
CA LYS A 38 6.01 -13.42 10.41
C LYS A 38 4.79 -12.74 11.05
N THR A 39 4.88 -12.59 12.36
CA THR A 39 3.90 -11.87 13.18
C THR A 39 4.58 -10.67 13.80
N GLY A 40 3.87 -9.56 13.90
CA GLY A 40 4.39 -8.33 14.51
C GLY A 40 3.29 -7.59 15.25
N ASN A 41 3.68 -6.50 15.91
CA ASN A 41 2.73 -5.62 16.56
C ASN A 41 2.01 -4.80 15.48
N LEU A 42 0.68 -4.75 15.54
CA LEU A 42 -0.12 -3.89 14.67
C LEU A 42 0.06 -2.42 15.11
N ILE A 43 0.70 -1.62 14.27
CA ILE A 43 0.98 -0.20 14.53
C ILE A 43 -0.21 0.68 14.12
N GLY A 44 -0.93 0.29 13.07
CA GLY A 44 -2.14 0.96 12.66
C GLY A 44 -2.75 0.41 11.40
N ILE A 45 -3.90 0.97 11.05
CA ILE A 45 -4.66 0.66 9.85
C ILE A 45 -4.95 1.98 9.17
N ASP A 46 -4.72 2.06 7.86
CA ASP A 46 -5.12 3.24 7.10
C ASP A 46 -6.63 3.23 6.76
N LYS A 47 -7.08 4.30 6.10
CA LYS A 47 -8.48 4.44 5.66
C LYS A 47 -8.91 3.42 4.60
N TYR A 48 -7.97 2.72 3.96
CA TYR A 48 -8.24 1.71 2.93
C TYR A 48 -8.29 0.29 3.49
N GLY A 49 -7.81 0.10 4.73
CA GLY A 49 -7.72 -1.22 5.36
C GLY A 49 -6.34 -1.86 5.24
N ASN A 50 -5.32 -1.16 4.74
CA ASN A 50 -3.94 -1.64 4.79
C ASN A 50 -3.49 -1.67 6.26
N LYS A 51 -2.94 -2.80 6.71
CA LYS A 51 -2.52 -3.02 8.09
C LYS A 51 -1.00 -2.95 8.19
N TYR A 52 -0.49 -2.09 9.05
CA TYR A 52 0.94 -1.83 9.21
C TYR A 52 1.47 -2.48 10.47
N TYR A 53 2.56 -3.24 10.33
CA TYR A 53 3.13 -4.04 11.42
C TYR A 53 4.60 -3.70 11.65
N GLU A 54 5.02 -3.79 12.91
CA GLU A 54 6.42 -3.67 13.31
C GLU A 54 6.86 -4.83 14.22
N ASP A 55 8.07 -5.32 13.99
CA ASP A 55 8.80 -6.18 14.91
C ASP A 55 10.30 -5.86 14.87
N LYS A 56 10.77 -5.13 15.90
CA LYS A 56 12.17 -4.71 16.07
C LYS A 56 13.14 -5.86 16.33
N ARG A 57 12.64 -7.09 16.54
CA ARG A 57 13.49 -8.29 16.62
C ARG A 57 14.02 -8.72 15.26
N ASN A 58 13.32 -8.33 14.19
CA ASN A 58 13.79 -8.55 12.82
C ASN A 58 14.83 -7.49 12.44
N PHE A 59 15.70 -7.85 11.52
CA PHE A 59 16.72 -6.94 11.02
C PHE A 59 16.12 -5.77 10.23
N PHE A 60 16.92 -4.71 10.07
CA PHE A 60 16.55 -3.52 9.31
C PHE A 60 16.13 -3.88 7.87
N GLY A 61 15.02 -3.32 7.40
CA GLY A 61 14.38 -3.71 6.13
C GLY A 61 13.30 -4.82 6.24
N ARG A 62 13.31 -5.67 7.27
CA ARG A 62 12.19 -6.62 7.54
C ARG A 62 11.35 -6.28 8.76
N HIS A 63 11.86 -5.42 9.62
CA HIS A 63 11.22 -4.97 10.86
C HIS A 63 9.88 -4.25 10.67
N ARG A 64 9.62 -3.61 9.52
CA ARG A 64 8.32 -3.00 9.17
C ARG A 64 7.75 -3.65 7.91
N TRP A 65 6.45 -3.86 7.88
CA TRP A 65 5.75 -4.36 6.69
C TRP A 65 4.29 -3.95 6.69
N VAL A 66 3.67 -4.07 5.51
CA VAL A 66 2.25 -3.84 5.30
C VAL A 66 1.59 -5.13 4.84
N VAL A 67 0.38 -5.39 5.35
CA VAL A 67 -0.55 -6.36 4.77
C VAL A 67 -1.63 -5.54 4.06
N TYR A 68 -1.64 -5.62 2.73
CA TYR A 68 -2.51 -4.79 1.90
C TYR A 68 -3.99 -5.12 2.11
N THR A 69 -4.85 -4.16 1.80
CA THR A 69 -6.30 -4.34 1.79
C THR A 69 -6.76 -5.25 0.65
N GLU A 70 -7.92 -5.89 0.81
CA GLU A 70 -8.52 -6.78 -0.18
C GLU A 70 -9.21 -6.01 -1.31
N GLU A 71 -9.59 -4.76 -1.05
CA GLU A 71 -10.18 -3.87 -2.05
C GLU A 71 -9.71 -2.44 -1.82
N MET A 72 -9.28 -1.77 -2.89
CA MET A 72 -8.86 -0.38 -2.86
C MET A 72 -9.38 0.38 -4.09
N ASN A 73 -10.00 1.54 -3.87
CA ASN A 73 -10.62 2.39 -4.91
C ASN A 73 -11.53 1.61 -5.89
N GLY A 74 -12.28 0.61 -5.40
CA GLY A 74 -13.17 -0.22 -6.22
C GLY A 74 -12.48 -1.31 -7.05
N LYS A 75 -11.17 -1.51 -6.88
CA LYS A 75 -10.40 -2.61 -7.48
C LYS A 75 -10.22 -3.73 -6.44
N ASN A 76 -10.48 -4.96 -6.85
CA ASN A 76 -10.14 -6.15 -6.07
C ASN A 76 -8.61 -6.31 -6.03
N THR A 77 -8.03 -6.13 -4.85
CA THR A 77 -6.59 -6.24 -4.56
C THR A 77 -6.30 -7.42 -3.63
N PHE A 78 -7.18 -8.42 -3.61
CA PHE A 78 -6.97 -9.64 -2.84
C PHE A 78 -5.69 -10.36 -3.28
N TRP A 79 -5.51 -10.55 -4.60
CA TRP A 79 -4.29 -11.11 -5.18
C TRP A 79 -3.41 -10.07 -5.89
N GLU A 80 -4.04 -9.04 -6.48
CA GLU A 80 -3.33 -7.97 -7.20
C GLU A 80 -2.89 -6.85 -6.27
N VAL A 81 -1.99 -7.17 -5.34
CA VAL A 81 -1.38 -6.19 -4.45
C VAL A 81 -0.36 -5.34 -5.22
N ASP A 82 -0.30 -4.04 -4.93
CA ASP A 82 0.63 -3.10 -5.54
C ASP A 82 1.30 -2.23 -4.46
N GLY A 83 2.61 -2.01 -4.59
CA GLY A 83 3.39 -1.15 -3.70
C GLY A 83 2.89 0.29 -3.68
N SER A 84 2.30 0.76 -4.78
CA SER A 84 1.76 2.12 -4.88
C SER A 84 0.46 2.35 -4.08
N MET A 85 -0.14 1.30 -3.52
CA MET A 85 -1.35 1.38 -2.70
C MET A 85 -1.13 2.04 -1.33
N VAL A 86 0.12 2.09 -0.86
CA VAL A 86 0.45 2.73 0.43
C VAL A 86 0.23 4.24 0.32
N PRO A 87 -0.62 4.84 1.17
CA PRO A 87 -0.84 6.28 1.12
C PRO A 87 0.38 7.04 1.66
N PRO A 88 0.56 8.32 1.27
CA PRO A 88 1.79 9.07 1.54
C PRO A 88 2.17 9.17 3.02
N GLU A 89 1.18 9.25 3.91
CA GLU A 89 1.37 9.32 5.36
C GLU A 89 2.03 8.05 5.93
N TRP A 90 1.66 6.89 5.42
CA TRP A 90 2.24 5.60 5.82
C TRP A 90 3.50 5.26 5.03
N HIS A 91 3.66 5.80 3.81
CA HIS A 91 4.84 5.61 2.98
C HIS A 91 6.11 6.07 3.69
N ARG A 92 6.08 7.23 4.37
CA ARG A 92 7.23 7.73 5.14
C ARG A 92 7.68 6.75 6.22
N TRP A 93 6.75 6.20 6.97
CA TRP A 93 7.04 5.27 8.07
C TRP A 93 7.49 3.90 7.56
N LEU A 94 6.80 3.35 6.54
CA LEU A 94 7.12 2.06 5.95
C LEU A 94 8.52 2.05 5.32
N HIS A 95 8.90 3.14 4.65
CA HIS A 95 10.22 3.31 4.05
C HIS A 95 11.28 3.84 5.02
N SER A 96 11.00 3.84 6.33
CA SER A 96 11.96 4.24 7.37
C SER A 96 12.53 5.65 7.18
N MET A 97 11.75 6.57 6.59
CA MET A 97 12.10 8.00 6.52
C MET A 97 11.90 8.69 7.87
N THR A 98 11.08 8.09 8.73
CA THR A 98 10.75 8.55 10.08
C THR A 98 10.49 7.33 10.95
N ASP A 99 10.77 7.44 12.25
CA ASP A 99 10.42 6.40 13.22
C ASP A 99 8.96 6.48 13.64
N ASP A 100 8.39 7.67 13.52
CA ASP A 100 7.04 7.98 13.96
C ASP A 100 5.98 7.58 12.94
N PRO A 101 5.00 6.72 13.31
CA PRO A 101 3.86 6.41 12.44
C PRO A 101 2.86 7.58 12.41
N PRO A 102 2.05 7.69 11.34
CA PRO A 102 1.05 8.75 11.21
C PRO A 102 -0.07 8.67 12.26
N THR A 103 -0.20 7.53 12.96
CA THR A 103 -1.12 7.39 14.11
C THR A 103 -0.68 8.20 15.33
N THR A 104 0.63 8.37 15.53
CA THR A 104 1.19 9.17 16.65
C THR A 104 1.51 10.58 16.19
N HIS A 105 2.04 10.73 14.97
CA HIS A 105 2.44 12.01 14.39
C HIS A 105 1.71 12.22 13.06
N PRO A 106 0.45 12.69 13.11
CA PRO A 106 -0.37 12.85 11.91
C PRO A 106 0.20 13.92 10.97
N PRO A 107 0.00 13.78 9.66
CA PRO A 107 0.44 14.78 8.69
C PRO A 107 -0.33 16.10 8.86
N VAL A 108 0.33 17.22 8.54
CA VAL A 108 -0.32 18.55 8.56
C VAL A 108 -1.41 18.60 7.48
N ALA A 109 -2.65 18.78 7.90
CA ALA A 109 -3.78 18.89 6.99
C ALA A 109 -3.68 20.17 6.14
N ARG A 110 -3.90 20.03 4.83
CA ARG A 110 -3.97 21.14 3.86
C ARG A 110 -5.14 20.91 2.92
N LYS A 111 -5.83 21.98 2.54
CA LYS A 111 -7.03 21.95 1.66
C LYS A 111 -6.82 21.32 0.28
N PHE A 112 -5.57 21.27 -0.20
CA PHE A 112 -5.23 20.77 -1.53
C PHE A 112 -4.69 19.34 -1.51
N ILE A 113 -4.43 18.77 -0.32
CA ILE A 113 -4.00 17.37 -0.21
C ILE A 113 -5.19 16.50 -0.62
N TRP A 114 -4.92 15.49 -1.44
CA TRP A 114 -5.94 14.56 -1.86
C TRP A 114 -6.49 13.78 -0.67
N GLU A 115 -7.79 13.90 -0.43
CA GLU A 115 -8.50 13.11 0.57
C GLU A 115 -8.45 11.62 0.22
N ASN A 116 -8.50 11.29 -1.07
CA ASN A 116 -8.39 9.94 -1.59
C ASN A 116 -7.11 9.77 -2.40
N HIS A 117 -6.13 9.07 -1.82
CA HIS A 117 -4.99 8.49 -2.52
C HIS A 117 -5.48 7.58 -3.65
N LYS A 118 -4.76 7.62 -4.77
CA LYS A 118 -4.97 6.77 -5.94
C LYS A 118 -3.67 6.00 -6.16
N PHE A 119 -3.77 4.68 -6.24
CA PHE A 119 -2.65 3.85 -6.65
C PHE A 119 -2.27 4.11 -8.11
N ASN A 120 -1.22 3.44 -8.60
CA ASN A 120 -0.72 3.58 -9.95
C ASN A 120 -1.78 3.20 -11.00
N LEU A 121 -2.22 4.19 -11.79
CA LEU A 121 -3.23 4.02 -12.83
C LEU A 121 -2.65 3.69 -14.22
N SER A 122 -1.34 3.47 -14.33
CA SER A 122 -0.70 3.09 -15.60
C SER A 122 -1.35 1.84 -16.20
N GLY A 123 -1.63 1.85 -17.52
CA GLY A 123 -2.29 0.74 -18.21
C GLY A 123 -3.79 0.65 -18.00
N THR A 124 -4.39 1.57 -17.23
CA THR A 124 -5.85 1.69 -17.06
C THR A 124 -6.40 2.87 -17.87
N PRO A 125 -7.73 2.95 -18.10
CA PRO A 125 -8.34 4.16 -18.67
C PRO A 125 -8.07 5.45 -17.89
N GLY A 126 -7.68 5.36 -16.61
CA GLY A 126 -7.33 6.49 -15.75
C GLY A 126 -5.86 6.93 -15.81
N GLN A 127 -5.05 6.38 -16.74
CA GLN A 127 -3.65 6.72 -16.87
C GLN A 127 -3.42 8.18 -17.31
N TYR A 128 -2.26 8.74 -16.96
CA TYR A 128 -1.86 10.05 -17.44
C TYR A 128 -1.56 10.00 -18.96
N VAL A 129 -2.20 10.90 -19.72
CA VAL A 129 -1.93 11.11 -21.14
C VAL A 129 -1.38 12.52 -21.31
N PRO A 130 -0.15 12.70 -21.81
CA PRO A 130 0.42 14.03 -22.00
C PRO A 130 -0.33 14.77 -23.12
N TYR A 131 -0.54 16.07 -22.91
CA TYR A 131 -1.09 16.98 -23.90
C TYR A 131 -0.37 18.33 -23.79
N SER A 132 -0.47 19.15 -24.84
CA SER A 132 0.06 20.50 -24.78
C SER A 132 -0.82 21.37 -23.87
N THR A 133 -0.25 21.87 -22.78
CA THR A 133 -0.92 22.82 -21.89
C THR A 133 -0.94 24.24 -22.45
N THR A 134 -0.32 24.48 -23.61
CA THR A 134 -0.32 25.79 -24.28
C THR A 134 -1.51 25.95 -25.21
N CYS A 135 -2.14 27.12 -25.16
CA CYS A 135 -3.13 27.51 -26.15
C CYS A 135 -2.50 27.76 -27.53
N LYS A 136 -3.33 27.67 -28.58
CA LYS A 136 -2.96 28.01 -29.94
C LYS A 136 -2.40 29.44 -30.03
N LYS A 137 -1.24 29.58 -30.68
CA LYS A 137 -0.53 30.86 -30.79
C LYS A 137 -1.03 31.74 -31.93
N ILE A 138 -1.32 31.14 -33.08
CA ILE A 138 -1.77 31.84 -34.29
C ILE A 138 -3.24 31.53 -34.49
N GLN A 139 -4.09 32.56 -34.59
CA GLN A 139 -5.51 32.41 -34.89
C GLN A 139 -5.69 32.49 -36.41
N GLU A 140 -6.36 31.50 -37.02
CA GLU A 140 -6.67 31.58 -38.45
C GLU A 140 -7.82 32.55 -38.69
N TRP A 141 -7.76 33.20 -39.84
CA TRP A 141 -8.92 33.87 -40.39
C TRP A 141 -9.94 32.81 -40.87
N VAL A 142 -11.19 32.92 -40.40
CA VAL A 142 -12.30 32.06 -40.85
C VAL A 142 -13.04 32.76 -41.99
N PRO A 143 -13.10 32.18 -43.21
CA PRO A 143 -13.78 32.81 -44.33
C PRO A 143 -15.30 32.91 -44.11
N PRO A 144 -15.96 33.96 -44.61
CA PRO A 144 -17.41 34.04 -44.57
C PRO A 144 -18.04 32.93 -45.44
N LYS A 145 -19.14 32.33 -44.97
CA LYS A 145 -19.90 31.36 -45.77
C LYS A 145 -20.56 32.08 -46.97
N PRO A 146 -20.48 31.52 -48.18
CA PRO A 146 -21.22 32.07 -49.32
C PRO A 146 -22.73 31.96 -49.06
N ALA A 147 -23.50 32.93 -49.57
CA ALA A 147 -24.96 32.86 -49.51
C ALA A 147 -25.45 31.60 -50.24
N SER A 148 -26.37 30.84 -49.63
CA SER A 148 -27.02 29.72 -50.31
C SER A 148 -27.76 30.26 -51.53
N LYS A 149 -27.54 29.64 -52.69
CA LYS A 149 -28.38 29.85 -53.88
C LYS A 149 -29.74 29.20 -53.68
#